data_AF-A0AAW2PWR8-F1
#
_entry.id   AF-A0AAW2PWR8-F1
#
_cell.length_a   1.000
_cell.length_b   1.000
_cell.length_c   1.000
_cell.angle_alpha   90.00
_cell.angle_beta   90.00
_cell.angle_gamma   90.00
#
_symmetry.space_group_name_H-M   'P 1'
#
loop_
_entity.id
_entity.type
_entity.pdbx_description
1 polymer ?
#
loop_
_entity_poly.entity_id
_entity_poly.type
_entity_poly.pdbx_seq_one_letter_code
_entity_poly.pdbx_strand_id
1 'polypeptide(L)' 'MPSKQVPWTYSSKETCYLLEGKVKVYPDGSDEAVQIVAGDLVVFPKGMSCTWDVSEAVDKHYKFD' A
#
# COMPACT_ATOMS: atom_id res chain seq x y z
N MET A 1 -3.87 -15.29 11.50
CA MET A 1 -2.50 -14.84 11.15
C MET A 1 -2.33 -13.45 11.74
N PRO A 2 -1.24 -13.12 12.45
CA PRO A 2 -0.98 -11.74 12.84
C PRO A 2 -0.77 -10.90 11.58
N SER A 3 -1.35 -9.70 11.54
CA SER A 3 -1.09 -8.76 10.46
C SER A 3 0.35 -8.25 10.55
N LYS A 4 0.98 -7.98 9.40
CA LYS A 4 2.38 -7.55 9.31
C LYS A 4 2.43 -6.10 8.88
N GLN A 5 2.97 -5.24 9.74
CA GLN A 5 3.20 -3.83 9.44
C GLN A 5 4.57 -3.64 8.79
N VAL A 6 4.60 -2.96 7.65
CA VAL A 6 5.81 -2.67 6.87
C VAL A 6 5.87 -1.17 6.59
N PRO A 7 6.80 -0.43 7.21
CA PRO A 7 7.02 0.96 6.86
C PRO A 7 7.67 1.03 5.47
N TRP A 8 7.14 1.88 4.60
CA TRP A 8 7.61 2.05 3.23
C TRP A 8 7.61 3.51 2.83
N THR A 9 8.64 3.91 2.07
CA THR A 9 8.78 5.26 1.52
C THR A 9 8.99 5.17 0.02
N TYR A 10 8.14 5.84 -0.74
CA TYR A 10 8.20 5.84 -2.19
C TYR A 10 9.20 6.89 -2.69
N SER A 11 10.32 6.44 -3.25
CA SER A 11 11.33 7.32 -3.85
C SER A 11 10.93 7.89 -5.22
N SER A 12 9.93 7.27 -5.85
CA SER A 12 9.36 7.61 -7.16
C SER A 12 7.84 7.41 -7.12
N LYS A 13 7.12 7.92 -8.12
CA LYS A 13 5.68 7.68 -8.21
C LYS A 13 5.48 6.19 -8.52
N GLU A 14 4.73 5.49 -7.67
CA GLU A 14 4.42 4.07 -7.87
C GLU A 14 2.92 3.92 -8.14
N THR A 15 2.57 3.24 -9.22
CA THR A 15 1.20 2.77 -9.44
C THR A 15 1.14 1.30 -9.09
N CYS A 16 0.27 0.94 -8.16
CA CYS A 16 0.12 -0.41 -7.64
C CYS A 16 -1.31 -0.89 -7.86
N TYR A 17 -1.45 -2.05 -8.49
CA TYR A 17 -2.72 -2.75 -8.69
C TYR A 17 -2.72 -4.01 -7.83
N LEU A 18 -3.68 -4.13 -6.90
CA LEU A 18 -3.81 -5.32 -6.07
C LEU A 18 -4.61 -6.38 -6.84
N LEU A 19 -4.00 -7.54 -7.09
CA LEU A 19 -4.69 -8.69 -7.67
C LEU A 19 -5.45 -9.46 -6.60
N GLU A 20 -4.79 -9.71 -5.48
CA GLU A 20 -5.32 -10.49 -4.37
C GLU A 20 -4.83 -9.93 -3.03
N GLY A 21 -5.57 -10.23 -1.98
CA GLY A 21 -5.22 -9.88 -0.60
C GLY A 21 -5.89 -8.60 -0.09
N LYS A 22 -5.50 -8.24 1.13
CA LYS A 22 -6.08 -7.14 1.89
C LYS A 22 -5.01 -6.42 2.72
N VAL A 23 -4.91 -5.13 2.49
CA VAL A 23 -3.94 -4.24 3.14
C VAL A 23 -4.64 -3.00 3.66
N LYS A 24 -4.21 -2.51 4.82
CA LYS A 24 -4.48 -1.12 5.22
C LYS A 24 -3.19 -0.31 5.11
N VAL A 25 -3.24 0.79 4.38
CA VAL A 25 -2.14 1.73 4.25
C VAL A 25 -2.40 2.91 5.15
N TYR A 26 -1.40 3.28 5.95
CA TYR A 26 -1.43 4.41 6.87
C TYR A 26 -0.45 5.47 6.35
N PRO A 27 -0.91 6.50 5.61
CA PRO A 27 -0.07 7.60 5.16
C PRO A 27 0.56 8.34 6.34
N ASP A 28 1.85 8.64 6.24
CA ASP A 28 2.53 9.42 7.26
C ASP A 28 1.99 10.87 7.24
N GLY A 29 1.55 11.38 8.39
CA GLY A 29 0.89 12.68 8.51
C GLY A 29 -0.62 12.70 8.24
N SER A 30 -1.26 11.53 8.11
CA SER A 30 -2.72 11.40 8.11
C SER A 30 -3.18 10.49 9.24
N ASP A 31 -4.27 10.86 9.91
CA ASP A 31 -4.95 10.01 10.90
C ASP A 31 -5.84 8.94 10.23
N GLU A 32 -6.04 9.02 8.91
CA GLU A 32 -6.92 8.13 8.18
C GLU A 32 -6.15 7.02 7.47
N ALA A 33 -6.57 5.78 7.73
CA ALA A 33 -6.07 4.61 7.03
C ALA A 33 -6.89 4.32 5.78
N VAL A 34 -6.21 3.99 4.68
CA VAL A 34 -6.84 3.59 3.43
C VAL A 34 -6.77 2.07 3.30
N GLN A 35 -7.93 1.42 3.23
CA GLN A 35 -7.98 -0.01 2.96
C GLN A 35 -7.94 -0.27 1.46
N ILE A 36 -7.05 -1.17 1.05
CA ILE A 36 -6.85 -1.60 -0.33
C ILE A 36 -7.14 -3.10 -0.40
N VAL A 37 -7.96 -3.50 -1.36
CA VAL A 37 -8.34 -4.90 -1.58
C VAL A 37 -8.08 -5.32 -3.04
N ALA A 38 -8.21 -6.62 -3.31
CA ALA A 38 -8.19 -7.18 -4.65
C ALA A 38 -9.08 -6.39 -5.63
N GLY A 39 -8.50 -5.97 -6.76
CA GLY A 39 -9.16 -5.17 -7.79
C GLY A 39 -8.92 -3.66 -7.69
N ASP A 40 -8.35 -3.17 -6.58
CA ASP A 40 -8.06 -1.74 -6.42
C ASP A 40 -6.77 -1.32 -7.16
N LEU A 41 -6.85 -0.16 -7.84
CA LEU A 41 -5.70 0.54 -8.41
C LEU A 41 -5.38 1.76 -7.55
N VAL A 42 -4.20 1.76 -6.94
CA VAL A 42 -3.71 2.84 -6.09
C VAL A 42 -2.47 3.48 -6.69
N VAL A 43 -2.31 4.78 -6.46
CA VAL A 43 -1.16 5.55 -6.92
C VAL A 43 -0.52 6.23 -5.73
N PHE A 44 0.74 5.92 -5.49
CA PHE A 44 1.55 6.51 -4.44
C PHE A 44 2.43 7.61 -5.02
N PRO A 45 2.27 8.88 -4.60
CA PRO A 45 3.10 9.97 -5.07
C PRO A 45 4.55 9.84 -4.57
N LYS A 46 5.49 10.33 -5.37
CA LYS A 46 6.90 10.41 -5.02
C LYS A 46 7.10 11.19 -3.71
N GLY A 47 7.90 10.65 -2.80
CA GLY A 47 8.21 11.23 -1.50
C GLY A 47 7.20 10.90 -0.41
N MET A 48 6.13 10.16 -0.71
CA MET A 48 5.18 9.70 0.29
C MET A 48 5.81 8.60 1.16
N SER A 49 5.63 8.71 2.47
CA SER A 49 5.89 7.62 3.42
C SER A 49 4.55 7.08 3.93
N CYS A 50 4.47 5.78 4.11
CA CYS A 50 3.30 5.14 4.69
C CYS A 50 3.65 3.80 5.34
N THR A 51 2.78 3.32 6.22
CA THR A 51 2.89 1.98 6.79
C THR A 51 1.85 1.07 6.16
N TRP A 52 2.29 -0.06 5.62
CA TRP A 52 1.43 -1.11 5.08
C TRP A 52 1.14 -2.15 6.16
N ASP A 53 -0.10 -2.25 6.61
CA ASP A 53 -0.59 -3.32 7.48
C ASP A 53 -1.22 -4.43 6.63
N VAL A 54 -0.43 -5.46 6.37
CA VAL A 54 -0.79 -6.60 5.52
C VAL A 54 -1.55 -7.62 6.39
N SER A 55 -2.86 -7.68 6.20
CA SER A 55 -3.73 -8.63 6.92
C SER A 55 -3.80 -9.99 6.23
N GLU A 56 -3.74 -10.00 4.91
CA GLU A 56 -3.78 -11.20 4.06
C GLU A 56 -2.65 -11.14 3.03
N ALA A 57 -2.17 -12.30 2.60
CA ALA A 57 -1.13 -12.36 1.59
C ALA A 57 -1.56 -11.58 0.34
N VAL A 58 -0.68 -10.69 -0.12
CA VAL A 58 -0.96 -9.80 -1.24
C VAL A 58 -0.22 -10.24 -2.48
N ASP A 59 -0.94 -10.26 -3.59
CA ASP A 59 -0.36 -10.28 -4.92
C ASP A 59 -0.68 -8.95 -5.61
N LYS A 60 0.35 -8.33 -6.20
CA LYS A 60 0.24 -6.98 -6.75
C LYS A 60 1.17 -6.77 -7.92
N HIS A 61 0.68 -6.05 -8.93
CA HIS A 61 1.51 -5.47 -9.97
C HIS A 61 1.86 -4.04 -9.60
N TYR A 62 3.12 -3.67 -9.75
CA TYR A 62 3.59 -2.31 -9.52
C TYR A 62 4.34 -1.78 -10.74
N LYS A 63 4.21 -0.48 -10.97
CA LYS A 63 4.95 0.26 -11.99
C LYS A 63 5.51 1.54 -11.37
N PHE A 64 6.82 1.71 -11.47
CA PHE A 64 7.51 2.93 -11.11
C PHE A 64 7.59 3.88 -12.32
N ASP A 65 7.45 5.18 -12.04
CA ASP A 65 7.65 6.28 -13.00
C ASP A 65 8.83 7.17 -12.57
#